data_AF-A0A420MLV9-F1
#
_entry.id   AF-A0A420MLV9-F1
#
_cell.length_a   1.000
_cell.length_b   1.000
_cell.length_c   1.000
_cell.angle_alpha   90.00
_cell.angle_beta   90.00
_cell.angle_gamma   90.00
#
_symmetry.space_group_name_H-M   'P 1'
#
loop_
_entity.id
_entity.type
_entity.pdbx_description
1 polymer ?
#
loop_
_entity_poly.entity_id
_entity_poly.type
_entity_poly.pdbx_seq_one_letter_code
_entity_poly.pdbx_strand_id
1 'polypeptide(L)'
;MEEIGKALGFEGKTRRLRCFGHILNLAVKALLFGHNSEAFEDDIQGNETLDAKAHELWRRKGPVGKLHNLIFWIHRSDSLTNLLRSLQLTAYSESDDPVVRAKKPLDVIIDVVTRWLSTLYMIRRALLLKDFLEDLWYEQKSEWEGLVLRGKKSSSEMPLCLRDENKLEEKDWAIISLFNEVLQHFEHVLITLEGDGQQRKRKEGYIGAYGCPWDTLLGYEYLLGKMEVYKAAAHRYPDPEHFKVNINLCWKKLDKYYSRLDETPVYYAAIALHPAYRWGYFEDVWADRLDWI
;
A
#
# COMPACT_ATOMS: atom_id res chain seq x y z
N MET A 1 12.62 17.93 23.24
CA MET A 1 11.40 18.14 24.05
C MET A 1 11.66 18.04 25.54
N GLU A 2 12.53 17.17 26.03
CA GLU A 2 12.84 17.10 27.48
C GLU A 2 13.50 18.37 28.02
N GLU A 3 14.50 18.92 27.34
CA GLU A 3 15.16 20.16 27.77
C GLU A 3 14.19 21.36 27.74
N ILE A 4 13.39 21.47 26.68
CA ILE A 4 12.32 22.49 26.56
C ILE A 4 11.26 22.30 27.65
N GLY A 5 10.85 21.07 27.92
CA GLY A 5 9.88 20.74 28.96
C GLY A 5 10.37 21.13 30.35
N LYS A 6 11.64 20.82 30.66
CA LYS A 6 12.29 21.25 31.91
C LYS A 6 12.35 22.78 32.02
N ALA A 7 12.71 23.48 30.95
CA ALA A 7 12.79 24.93 30.93
C ALA A 7 11.42 25.63 31.09
N LEU A 8 10.34 25.00 30.60
CA LEU A 8 8.99 25.58 30.59
C LEU A 8 8.01 24.92 31.57
N GLY A 9 8.48 24.03 32.45
CA GLY A 9 7.67 23.42 33.51
C GLY A 9 6.62 22.42 33.04
N PHE A 10 6.87 21.67 31.96
CA PHE A 10 5.96 20.60 31.50
C PHE A 10 6.69 19.31 31.15
N GLU A 11 5.98 18.18 31.22
CA GLU A 11 6.52 16.89 30.80
C GLU A 11 6.50 16.76 29.27
N GLY A 12 7.68 16.70 28.64
CA GLY A 12 7.79 16.66 27.18
C GLY A 12 7.10 15.47 26.53
N LYS A 13 7.05 14.33 27.23
CA LYS A 13 6.45 13.07 26.74
C LYS A 13 4.94 13.21 26.54
N THR A 14 4.25 13.90 27.47
CA THR A 14 2.79 14.07 27.46
C THR A 14 2.29 15.06 26.42
N ARG A 15 3.19 15.80 25.77
CA ARG A 15 2.86 16.77 24.71
C ARG A 15 3.38 16.38 23.33
N ARG A 16 3.88 15.16 23.17
CA ARG A 16 4.43 14.68 21.91
C ARG A 16 3.36 13.96 21.10
N LEU A 17 2.79 14.66 20.13
CA LEU A 17 1.97 14.03 19.10
C LEU A 17 2.82 13.17 18.17
N ARG A 18 2.23 12.08 17.69
CA ARG A 18 2.84 11.24 16.66
C ARG A 18 2.03 11.37 15.38
N CYS A 19 2.72 11.55 14.26
CA CYS A 19 2.08 11.65 12.96
C CYS A 19 1.43 10.30 12.61
N PHE A 20 0.11 10.27 12.55
CA PHE A 20 -0.64 9.06 12.24
C PHE A 20 -0.33 8.53 10.84
N GLY A 21 -0.23 9.41 9.83
CA GLY A 21 0.17 9.01 8.47
C GLY A 21 1.55 8.35 8.41
N HIS A 22 2.51 8.80 9.23
CA HIS A 22 3.81 8.14 9.35
C HIS A 22 3.68 6.73 9.95
N ILE A 23 2.82 6.55 10.95
CA ILE A 23 2.58 5.24 11.58
C ILE A 23 1.88 4.28 10.61
N LEU A 24 0.89 4.75 9.84
CA LEU A 24 0.29 3.97 8.76
C LEU A 24 1.34 3.52 7.76
N ASN A 25 2.25 4.41 7.36
CA ASN A 25 3.35 4.06 6.46
C ASN A 25 4.22 2.93 7.04
N LEU A 26 4.58 2.99 8.32
CA LEU A 26 5.34 1.92 8.98
C LEU A 26 4.58 0.58 9.02
N ALA A 27 3.29 0.62 9.33
CA ALA A 27 2.45 -0.58 9.39
C ALA A 27 2.25 -1.22 8.01
N VAL A 28 1.98 -0.40 6.99
CA VAL A 28 1.82 -0.87 5.60
C VAL A 28 3.13 -1.41 5.05
N LYS A 29 4.27 -0.79 5.35
CA LYS A 29 5.58 -1.32 4.93
C LYS A 29 5.87 -2.69 5.53
N ALA A 30 5.50 -2.90 6.80
CA ALA A 30 5.59 -4.22 7.42
C ALA A 30 4.66 -5.25 6.75
N LEU A 31 3.48 -4.82 6.28
CA LEU A 31 2.55 -5.66 5.52
C LEU A 31 3.09 -6.04 4.14
N LEU A 32 3.64 -5.07 3.40
CA LEU A 32 4.10 -5.26 2.03
C LEU A 32 5.44 -5.98 1.94
N PHE A 33 6.39 -5.61 2.80
CA PHE A 33 7.80 -6.02 2.68
C PHE A 33 8.27 -6.97 3.76
N GLY A 34 7.39 -7.31 4.72
CA GLY A 34 7.67 -8.21 5.82
C GLY A 34 8.69 -7.66 6.82
N HIS A 35 9.53 -8.54 7.34
CA HIS A 35 10.60 -8.17 8.27
C HIS A 35 11.65 -7.24 7.65
N ASN A 36 12.22 -6.37 8.47
CA ASN A 36 13.31 -5.46 8.11
C ASN A 36 12.99 -4.60 6.87
N SER A 37 11.76 -4.06 6.79
CA SER A 37 11.35 -3.17 5.70
C SER A 37 12.29 -1.98 5.56
N GLU A 38 12.75 -1.39 6.67
CA GLU A 38 13.70 -0.26 6.69
C GLU A 38 15.03 -0.61 5.98
N ALA A 39 15.64 -1.75 6.31
CA ALA A 39 16.88 -2.19 5.67
C ALA A 39 16.70 -2.43 4.15
N PHE A 40 15.54 -2.93 3.74
CA PHE A 40 15.22 -3.06 2.32
C PHE A 40 15.15 -1.69 1.61
N GLU A 41 14.60 -0.67 2.26
CA GLU A 41 14.54 0.67 1.67
C GLU A 41 15.93 1.28 1.52
N ASP A 42 16.79 1.12 2.53
CA ASP A 42 18.17 1.59 2.50
C ASP A 42 18.95 0.91 1.36
N ASP A 43 18.76 -0.41 1.18
CA ASP A 43 19.38 -1.18 0.10
C ASP A 43 18.92 -0.75 -1.30
N ILE A 44 17.67 -0.26 -1.44
CA ILE A 44 17.12 0.23 -2.72
C ILE A 44 17.48 1.70 -2.97
N GLN A 45 17.46 2.57 -1.96
CA GLN A 45 17.85 3.98 -2.09
C GLN A 45 19.33 4.13 -2.47
N GLY A 46 20.19 3.20 -2.05
CA GLY A 46 21.58 3.14 -2.49
C GLY A 46 21.79 2.62 -3.92
N ASN A 47 20.73 2.13 -4.60
CA ASN A 47 20.84 1.40 -5.86
C ASN A 47 19.76 1.85 -6.88
N GLU A 48 19.79 3.13 -7.26
CA GLU A 48 18.82 3.77 -8.18
C GLU A 48 18.82 3.21 -9.62
N THR A 49 19.72 2.28 -9.94
CA THR A 49 19.82 1.64 -11.27
C THR A 49 19.03 0.32 -11.30
N LEU A 50 18.39 0.00 -12.44
CA LEU A 50 17.77 -1.32 -12.71
C LEU A 50 18.85 -2.38 -12.94
N ASP A 51 19.79 -2.48 -12.00
CA ASP A 51 20.76 -3.56 -12.02
C ASP A 51 20.10 -4.87 -11.55
N ALA A 52 20.79 -5.98 -11.79
CA ALA A 52 20.29 -7.29 -11.39
C ALA A 52 20.09 -7.42 -9.87
N LYS A 53 20.79 -6.59 -9.06
CA LYS A 53 20.70 -6.60 -7.60
C LYS A 53 19.39 -5.96 -7.13
N ALA A 54 19.04 -4.77 -7.63
CA ALA A 54 17.79 -4.10 -7.32
C ALA A 54 16.58 -4.95 -7.76
N HIS A 55 16.64 -5.51 -8.96
CA HIS A 55 15.60 -6.41 -9.46
C HIS A 55 15.40 -7.62 -8.54
N GLU A 56 16.49 -8.24 -8.08
CA GLU A 56 16.44 -9.38 -7.16
C GLU A 56 15.90 -8.99 -5.78
N LEU A 57 16.28 -7.84 -5.25
CA LEU A 57 15.76 -7.32 -3.97
C LEU A 57 14.24 -7.15 -4.02
N TRP A 58 13.72 -6.58 -5.11
CA TRP A 58 12.29 -6.48 -5.32
C TRP A 58 11.62 -7.83 -5.49
N ARG A 59 12.19 -8.72 -6.31
CA ARG A 59 11.63 -10.07 -6.53
C ARG A 59 11.44 -10.83 -5.21
N ARG A 60 12.36 -10.68 -4.26
CA ARG A 60 12.29 -11.29 -2.91
C ARG A 60 11.15 -10.76 -2.03
N LYS A 61 10.56 -9.62 -2.38
CA LYS A 61 9.34 -9.11 -1.72
C LYS A 61 8.05 -9.75 -2.24
N GLY A 62 8.16 -10.76 -3.11
CA GLY A 62 7.04 -11.55 -3.59
C GLY A 62 6.30 -10.88 -4.75
N PRO A 63 5.00 -11.18 -4.94
CA PRO A 63 4.22 -10.74 -6.09
C PRO A 63 4.20 -9.24 -6.32
N VAL A 64 4.10 -8.43 -5.27
CA VAL A 64 4.13 -6.96 -5.37
C VAL A 64 5.48 -6.47 -5.91
N GLY A 65 6.57 -7.12 -5.53
CA GLY A 65 7.90 -6.78 -6.02
C GLY A 65 8.19 -7.27 -7.45
N LYS A 66 7.64 -8.43 -7.85
CA LYS A 66 7.61 -8.83 -9.27
C LYS A 66 6.84 -7.81 -10.11
N LEU A 67 5.68 -7.37 -9.61
CA LEU A 67 4.87 -6.34 -10.26
C LEU A 67 5.64 -5.03 -10.39
N HIS A 68 6.31 -4.56 -9.33
CA HIS A 68 7.18 -3.39 -9.38
C HIS A 68 8.19 -3.49 -10.53
N ASN A 69 8.92 -4.61 -10.62
CA ASN A 69 9.91 -4.82 -11.67
C ASN A 69 9.30 -4.75 -13.08
N LEU A 70 8.15 -5.41 -13.30
CA LEU A 70 7.45 -5.39 -14.59
C LEU A 70 7.02 -3.97 -14.97
N ILE A 71 6.41 -3.24 -14.03
CA ILE A 71 5.92 -1.87 -14.25
C ILE A 71 7.08 -0.92 -14.56
N PHE A 72 8.19 -1.01 -13.82
CA PHE A 72 9.38 -0.21 -14.09
C PHE A 72 10.02 -0.52 -15.45
N TRP A 73 10.03 -1.80 -15.85
CA TRP A 73 10.54 -2.22 -17.16
C TRP A 73 9.72 -1.62 -18.31
N ILE A 74 8.38 -1.69 -18.21
CA ILE A 74 7.47 -1.09 -19.21
C ILE A 74 7.63 0.43 -19.25
N HIS A 75 7.59 1.09 -18.08
CA HIS A 75 7.62 2.56 -17.98
C HIS A 75 8.89 3.18 -18.58
N ARG A 76 10.03 2.48 -18.53
CA ARG A 76 11.30 2.97 -19.08
C ARG A 76 11.47 2.75 -20.58
N SER A 77 10.49 2.13 -21.24
CA SER A 77 10.55 1.85 -22.67
C SER A 77 9.32 2.43 -23.37
N ASP A 78 9.54 3.43 -24.22
CA ASP A 78 8.49 4.00 -25.07
C ASP A 78 7.89 2.95 -25.99
N SER A 79 8.68 1.98 -26.46
CA SER A 79 8.17 0.90 -27.31
C SER A 79 7.21 -0.01 -26.55
N LEU A 80 7.54 -0.40 -25.31
CA LEU A 80 6.67 -1.24 -24.48
C LEU A 80 5.42 -0.48 -24.02
N THR A 81 5.58 0.80 -23.69
CA THR A 81 4.45 1.67 -23.33
C THR A 81 3.48 1.80 -24.50
N ASN A 82 3.99 2.01 -25.72
CA ASN A 82 3.14 2.08 -26.91
C ASN A 82 2.53 0.73 -27.28
N LEU A 83 3.25 -0.38 -27.09
CA LEU A 83 2.71 -1.73 -27.27
C LEU A 83 1.55 -2.01 -26.30
N LEU A 84 1.71 -1.66 -25.02
CA LEU A 84 0.65 -1.81 -24.02
C LEU A 84 -0.60 -0.99 -24.39
N ARG A 85 -0.41 0.22 -24.93
CA ARG A 85 -1.50 1.05 -25.43
C ARG A 85 -2.17 0.43 -26.66
N SER A 86 -1.41 -0.16 -27.59
CA SER A 86 -1.98 -0.79 -28.78
C SER A 86 -2.79 -2.03 -28.43
N LEU A 87 -2.33 -2.87 -27.50
CA LEU A 87 -3.09 -4.03 -27.02
C LEU A 87 -4.47 -3.63 -26.47
N GLN A 88 -4.49 -2.57 -25.64
CA GLN A 88 -5.73 -1.99 -25.13
C GLN A 88 -6.63 -1.47 -26.24
N LEU A 89 -6.09 -0.69 -27.17
CA LEU A 89 -6.87 -0.09 -28.26
C LEU A 89 -7.48 -1.14 -29.18
N THR A 90 -6.74 -2.21 -29.50
CA THR A 90 -7.26 -3.35 -30.27
C THR A 90 -8.46 -3.95 -29.56
N ALA A 91 -8.32 -4.36 -28.30
CA ALA A 91 -9.41 -4.96 -27.54
C ALA A 91 -10.61 -4.01 -27.35
N TYR A 92 -10.35 -2.70 -27.14
CA TYR A 92 -11.43 -1.72 -27.01
C TYR A 92 -12.19 -1.56 -28.31
N SER A 93 -11.51 -1.52 -29.46
CA SER A 93 -12.14 -1.34 -30.77
C SER A 93 -13.04 -2.51 -31.17
N GLU A 94 -12.71 -3.72 -30.71
CA GLU A 94 -13.46 -4.95 -30.96
C GLU A 94 -14.66 -5.15 -30.01
N SER A 95 -14.79 -4.33 -28.97
CA SER A 95 -15.88 -4.44 -28.00
C SER A 95 -17.22 -4.01 -28.60
N ASP A 96 -18.29 -4.75 -28.30
CA ASP A 96 -19.67 -4.41 -28.66
C ASP A 96 -20.21 -3.19 -27.89
N ASP A 97 -19.68 -2.93 -26.68
CA ASP A 97 -20.07 -1.78 -25.85
C ASP A 97 -19.47 -0.45 -26.38
N PRO A 98 -20.30 0.54 -26.78
CA PRO A 98 -19.83 1.86 -27.22
C PRO A 98 -19.01 2.61 -26.17
N VAL A 99 -19.30 2.42 -24.88
CA VAL A 99 -18.57 3.06 -23.78
C VAL A 99 -17.14 2.52 -23.71
N VAL A 100 -16.97 1.21 -23.92
CA VAL A 100 -15.65 0.56 -23.96
C VAL A 100 -14.87 1.01 -25.20
N ARG A 101 -15.50 1.06 -26.38
CA ARG A 101 -14.85 1.56 -27.61
C ARG A 101 -14.32 2.99 -27.48
N ALA A 102 -14.97 3.83 -26.67
CA ALA A 102 -14.56 5.21 -26.44
C ALA A 102 -13.47 5.39 -25.37
N LYS A 103 -13.06 4.32 -24.67
CA LYS A 103 -12.02 4.39 -23.64
C LYS A 103 -10.68 4.77 -24.24
N LYS A 104 -9.92 5.58 -23.50
CA LYS A 104 -8.51 5.83 -23.79
C LYS A 104 -7.65 4.76 -23.10
N PRO A 105 -6.55 4.32 -23.72
CA PRO A 105 -5.63 3.39 -23.08
C PRO A 105 -5.02 4.03 -21.84
N LEU A 106 -4.76 3.21 -20.84
CA LEU A 106 -4.14 3.58 -19.58
C LEU A 106 -2.66 3.21 -19.60
N ASP A 107 -1.82 4.09 -19.07
CA ASP A 107 -0.41 3.81 -18.82
C ASP A 107 -0.21 3.07 -17.50
N VAL A 108 0.98 2.50 -17.29
CA VAL A 108 1.35 1.99 -15.97
C VAL A 108 1.57 3.13 -14.97
N ILE A 109 1.41 2.86 -13.67
CA ILE A 109 1.74 3.82 -12.59
C ILE A 109 2.92 3.26 -11.81
N ILE A 110 4.02 4.01 -11.74
CA ILE A 110 5.18 3.67 -10.91
C ILE A 110 4.90 3.98 -9.44
N ASP A 111 5.39 3.11 -8.56
CA ASP A 111 5.42 3.38 -7.14
C ASP A 111 6.76 3.99 -6.70
N VAL A 112 6.76 4.50 -5.47
CA VAL A 112 7.90 5.07 -4.77
C VAL A 112 7.98 4.41 -3.40
N VAL A 113 9.11 3.77 -3.14
CA VAL A 113 9.40 2.99 -1.91
C VAL A 113 9.05 3.76 -0.62
N THR A 114 9.28 5.07 -0.60
CA THR A 114 9.10 5.89 0.61
C THR A 114 7.64 6.12 0.96
N ARG A 115 6.69 5.96 0.03
CA ARG A 115 5.27 6.28 0.20
C ARG A 115 4.38 5.13 -0.27
N TRP A 116 3.87 4.36 0.69
CA TRP A 116 3.05 3.18 0.44
C TRP A 116 1.81 3.41 -0.46
N LEU A 117 1.23 4.62 -0.44
CA LEU A 117 0.05 4.94 -1.25
C LEU A 117 0.33 4.84 -2.76
N SER A 118 1.57 5.13 -3.17
CA SER A 118 1.98 4.96 -4.56
C SER A 118 2.01 3.49 -4.99
N THR A 119 2.38 2.57 -4.08
CA THR A 119 2.30 1.13 -4.31
C THR A 119 0.85 0.66 -4.45
N LEU A 120 -0.08 1.20 -3.66
CA LEU A 120 -1.51 0.94 -3.84
C LEU A 120 -2.02 1.41 -5.22
N TYR A 121 -1.57 2.57 -5.70
CA TYR A 121 -1.96 3.07 -7.02
C TYR A 121 -1.36 2.26 -8.16
N MET A 122 -0.10 1.81 -8.03
CA MET A 122 0.49 0.84 -8.96
C MET A 122 -0.34 -0.44 -9.01
N ILE A 123 -0.67 -1.03 -7.84
CA ILE A 123 -1.47 -2.26 -7.74
C ILE A 123 -2.83 -2.08 -8.42
N ARG A 124 -3.56 -1.01 -8.12
CA ARG A 124 -4.88 -0.74 -8.73
C ARG A 124 -4.80 -0.59 -10.23
N ARG A 125 -3.78 0.12 -10.73
CA ARG A 125 -3.57 0.28 -12.17
C ARG A 125 -3.24 -1.06 -12.82
N ALA A 126 -2.38 -1.87 -12.18
CA ALA A 126 -2.02 -3.17 -12.69
C ALA A 126 -3.21 -4.13 -12.75
N LEU A 127 -4.09 -4.13 -11.74
CA LEU A 127 -5.30 -4.96 -11.76
C LEU A 127 -6.27 -4.57 -12.89
N LEU A 128 -6.38 -3.27 -13.21
CA LEU A 128 -7.14 -2.81 -14.38
C LEU A 128 -6.50 -3.20 -15.72
N LEU A 129 -5.19 -3.42 -15.72
CA LEU A 129 -4.39 -3.75 -16.89
C LEU A 129 -3.99 -5.24 -16.93
N LYS A 130 -4.51 -6.10 -16.04
CA LYS A 130 -4.02 -7.47 -15.83
C LYS A 130 -3.85 -8.22 -17.15
N ASP A 131 -4.93 -8.34 -17.91
CA ASP A 131 -4.94 -9.12 -19.16
C ASP A 131 -3.93 -8.54 -20.18
N PHE A 132 -3.89 -7.21 -20.33
CA PHE A 132 -2.95 -6.54 -21.24
C PHE A 132 -1.48 -6.66 -20.81
N LEU A 133 -1.21 -6.71 -19.49
CA LEU A 133 0.13 -6.93 -18.97
C LEU A 133 0.59 -8.36 -19.20
N GLU A 134 -0.32 -9.34 -19.09
CA GLU A 134 -0.05 -10.73 -19.42
C GLU A 134 0.22 -10.90 -20.92
N ASP A 135 -0.64 -10.34 -21.78
CA ASP A 135 -0.48 -10.37 -23.23
C ASP A 135 0.87 -9.76 -23.66
N LEU A 136 1.19 -8.56 -23.14
CA LEU A 136 2.47 -7.91 -23.40
C LEU A 136 3.64 -8.80 -22.98
N TRP A 137 3.56 -9.44 -21.81
CA TRP A 137 4.63 -10.33 -21.34
C TRP A 137 4.83 -11.51 -22.28
N TYR A 138 3.74 -12.16 -22.72
CA TYR A 138 3.80 -13.30 -23.64
C TYR A 138 4.33 -12.89 -25.03
N GLU A 139 3.85 -11.78 -25.59
CA GLU A 139 4.33 -11.27 -26.87
C GLU A 139 5.83 -10.99 -26.84
N GLN A 140 6.31 -10.30 -25.79
CA GLN A 140 7.72 -9.96 -25.64
C GLN A 140 8.60 -11.18 -25.35
N LYS A 141 8.09 -12.14 -24.59
CA LYS A 141 8.77 -13.42 -24.36
C LYS A 141 8.95 -14.19 -25.67
N SER A 142 7.87 -14.35 -26.43
CA SER A 142 7.86 -15.05 -27.72
C SER A 142 8.76 -14.37 -28.75
N GLU A 143 8.71 -13.04 -28.84
CA GLU A 143 9.60 -12.26 -29.72
C GLU A 143 11.08 -12.51 -29.38
N TRP A 144 11.43 -12.45 -28.09
CA TRP A 144 12.80 -12.70 -27.64
C TRP A 144 13.27 -14.11 -27.97
N GLU A 145 12.46 -15.13 -27.69
CA GLU A 145 12.76 -16.53 -28.01
C GLU A 145 12.95 -16.74 -29.51
N GLY A 146 12.11 -16.10 -30.33
CA GLY A 146 12.26 -16.09 -31.78
C GLY A 146 13.58 -15.46 -32.25
N LEU A 147 14.06 -14.40 -31.60
CA LEU A 147 15.36 -13.79 -31.89
C LEU A 147 16.52 -14.70 -31.49
N VAL A 148 16.41 -15.43 -30.38
CA VAL A 148 17.40 -16.41 -29.94
C VAL A 148 17.47 -17.57 -30.94
N LEU A 149 16.34 -18.12 -31.37
CA LEU A 149 16.29 -19.19 -32.38
C LEU A 149 16.91 -18.78 -33.72
N ARG A 150 16.80 -17.50 -34.10
CA ARG A 150 17.41 -16.92 -35.31
C ARG A 150 18.88 -16.53 -35.12
N GLY A 151 19.48 -16.77 -33.94
CA GLY A 151 20.86 -16.41 -33.63
C GLY A 151 21.12 -14.90 -33.55
N LYS A 152 20.08 -14.07 -33.42
CA LYS A 152 20.20 -12.59 -33.34
C LYS A 152 20.43 -12.07 -31.93
N LYS A 153 20.09 -12.87 -30.91
CA LYS A 153 20.23 -12.56 -29.48
C LYS A 153 20.70 -13.79 -28.72
N SER A 154 21.35 -13.58 -27.59
CA SER A 154 21.65 -14.67 -26.66
C SER A 154 20.49 -14.89 -25.67
N SER A 155 20.29 -16.15 -25.27
CA SER A 155 19.39 -16.49 -24.16
C SER A 155 19.84 -15.83 -22.83
N SER A 156 21.15 -15.69 -22.62
CA SER A 156 21.72 -15.06 -21.42
C SER A 156 21.42 -13.56 -21.30
N GLU A 157 21.12 -12.90 -22.42
CA GLU A 157 20.81 -11.47 -22.49
C GLU A 157 19.34 -11.16 -22.23
N MET A 158 18.51 -12.19 -21.97
CA MET A 158 17.07 -12.02 -21.76
C MET A 158 16.80 -11.02 -20.62
N PRO A 159 15.92 -10.01 -20.86
CA PRO A 159 15.48 -9.09 -19.82
C PRO A 159 14.99 -9.84 -18.59
N LEU A 160 15.39 -9.40 -17.39
CA LEU A 160 15.09 -10.10 -16.14
C LEU A 160 13.58 -10.36 -15.98
N CYS A 161 12.74 -9.38 -16.31
CA CYS A 161 11.30 -9.50 -16.20
C CYS A 161 10.68 -10.57 -17.12
N LEU A 162 11.34 -10.94 -18.24
CA LEU A 162 10.88 -11.97 -19.16
C LEU A 162 11.34 -13.38 -18.77
N ARG A 163 12.13 -13.53 -17.71
CA ARG A 163 12.50 -14.85 -17.19
C ARG A 163 11.30 -15.47 -16.46
N ASP A 164 11.19 -16.79 -16.54
CA ASP A 164 9.98 -17.50 -16.09
C ASP A 164 9.75 -17.33 -14.58
N GLU A 165 10.82 -17.22 -13.78
CA GLU A 165 10.74 -16.96 -12.35
C GLU A 165 10.14 -15.58 -11.99
N ASN A 166 10.07 -14.66 -12.95
CA ASN A 166 9.54 -13.30 -12.78
C ASN A 166 8.16 -13.11 -13.41
N LYS A 167 7.65 -14.13 -14.10
CA LYS A 167 6.27 -14.13 -14.58
C LYS A 167 5.31 -14.01 -13.38
N LEU A 168 4.31 -13.13 -13.52
CA LEU A 168 3.18 -13.06 -12.60
C LEU A 168 2.21 -14.18 -12.97
N GLU A 169 2.08 -15.16 -12.10
CA GLU A 169 1.11 -16.26 -12.25
C GLU A 169 -0.26 -15.88 -11.64
N GLU A 170 -1.28 -16.70 -11.87
CA GLU A 170 -2.62 -16.47 -11.30
C GLU A 170 -2.60 -16.35 -9.77
N LYS A 171 -1.76 -17.14 -9.10
CA LYS A 171 -1.53 -17.03 -7.64
C LYS A 171 -0.94 -15.67 -7.25
N ASP A 172 -0.05 -15.11 -8.07
CA ASP A 172 0.61 -13.83 -7.81
C ASP A 172 -0.42 -12.70 -7.93
N TRP A 173 -1.28 -12.75 -8.95
CA TRP A 173 -2.40 -11.82 -9.10
C TRP A 173 -3.42 -11.91 -7.98
N ALA A 174 -3.72 -13.11 -7.48
CA ALA A 174 -4.59 -13.29 -6.32
C ALA A 174 -4.00 -12.63 -5.06
N ILE A 175 -2.69 -12.74 -4.84
CA ILE A 175 -1.97 -12.04 -3.76
C ILE A 175 -2.02 -10.52 -3.94
N ILE A 176 -1.80 -10.03 -5.17
CA ILE A 176 -1.86 -8.60 -5.49
C ILE A 176 -3.28 -8.03 -5.23
N SER A 177 -4.32 -8.78 -5.59
CA SER A 177 -5.71 -8.41 -5.31
C SER A 177 -5.99 -8.36 -3.80
N LEU A 178 -5.52 -9.34 -3.04
CA LEU A 178 -5.64 -9.34 -1.58
C LEU A 178 -4.96 -8.12 -0.97
N PHE A 179 -3.75 -7.75 -1.41
CA PHE A 179 -3.11 -6.53 -0.92
C PHE A 179 -3.92 -5.27 -1.26
N ASN A 180 -4.52 -5.18 -2.46
CA ASN A 180 -5.42 -4.06 -2.79
C ASN A 180 -6.60 -3.95 -1.81
N GLU A 181 -7.22 -5.08 -1.43
CA GLU A 181 -8.32 -5.13 -0.46
C GLU A 181 -7.88 -4.70 0.94
N VAL A 182 -6.76 -5.21 1.43
CA VAL A 182 -6.25 -4.85 2.77
C VAL A 182 -5.85 -3.37 2.83
N LEU A 183 -5.11 -2.89 1.81
CA LEU A 183 -4.60 -1.52 1.76
C LEU A 183 -5.69 -0.46 1.58
N GLN A 184 -6.85 -0.82 1.01
CA GLN A 184 -8.01 0.07 0.95
C GLN A 184 -8.46 0.54 2.33
N HIS A 185 -8.37 -0.30 3.35
CA HIS A 185 -8.69 0.11 4.73
C HIS A 185 -7.73 1.19 5.23
N PHE A 186 -6.44 1.06 4.92
CA PHE A 186 -5.43 2.07 5.28
C PHE A 186 -5.65 3.39 4.55
N GLU A 187 -6.03 3.34 3.26
CA GLU A 187 -6.29 4.54 2.47
C GLU A 187 -7.53 5.26 3.01
N HIS A 188 -8.59 4.52 3.33
CA HIS A 188 -9.79 5.09 3.92
C HIS A 188 -9.49 5.85 5.21
N VAL A 189 -8.71 5.27 6.12
CA VAL A 189 -8.35 5.92 7.37
C VAL A 189 -7.38 7.09 7.15
N LEU A 190 -6.42 6.95 6.23
CA LEU A 190 -5.49 8.03 5.88
C LEU A 190 -6.24 9.27 5.37
N ILE A 191 -7.15 9.11 4.42
CA ILE A 191 -7.95 10.20 3.84
C ILE A 191 -8.78 10.91 4.92
N THR A 192 -9.34 10.14 5.86
CA THR A 192 -10.11 10.69 6.98
C THR A 192 -9.24 11.54 7.92
N LEU A 193 -7.95 11.19 8.08
CA LEU A 193 -7.06 11.81 9.07
C LEU A 193 -6.04 12.81 8.52
N GLU A 194 -5.89 12.95 7.20
CA GLU A 194 -4.96 13.90 6.57
C GLU A 194 -5.51 15.33 6.45
N GLY A 195 -6.75 15.58 6.90
CA GLY A 195 -7.36 16.91 6.89
C GLY A 195 -6.88 17.85 8.01
N ASP A 196 -7.53 19.01 8.14
CA ASP A 196 -7.18 20.08 9.08
C ASP A 196 -8.32 20.42 10.08
N GLY A 197 -9.29 19.52 10.22
CA GLY A 197 -10.45 19.66 11.09
C GLY A 197 -11.50 20.66 10.61
N GLN A 198 -11.31 21.33 9.47
CA GLN A 198 -12.29 22.32 9.00
C GLN A 198 -13.46 21.68 8.27
N GLN A 199 -14.67 22.13 8.61
CA GLN A 199 -15.89 21.75 7.93
C GLN A 199 -15.93 22.31 6.52
N ARG A 200 -16.12 21.42 5.54
CA ARG A 200 -16.25 21.80 4.12
C ARG A 200 -17.36 21.01 3.47
N LYS A 201 -18.00 21.60 2.46
CA LYS A 201 -18.91 20.87 1.56
C LYS A 201 -18.06 19.89 0.73
N ARG A 202 -18.31 18.60 0.91
CA ARG A 202 -17.58 17.51 0.25
C ARG A 202 -18.25 17.13 -1.06
N LYS A 203 -17.57 16.25 -1.81
CA LYS A 203 -18.18 15.54 -2.95
C LYS A 203 -19.47 14.88 -2.44
N GLU A 204 -20.55 14.94 -3.23
CA GLU A 204 -21.92 14.51 -2.83
C GLU A 204 -22.69 15.48 -1.92
N GLY A 205 -22.10 16.62 -1.55
CA GLY A 205 -22.83 17.76 -0.99
C GLY A 205 -23.01 17.77 0.52
N TYR A 206 -22.57 16.74 1.25
CA TYR A 206 -22.57 16.75 2.72
C TYR A 206 -21.48 17.67 3.27
N ILE A 207 -21.68 18.14 4.51
CA ILE A 207 -20.70 18.94 5.26
C ILE A 207 -19.92 18.00 6.18
N GLY A 208 -18.61 17.96 6.05
CA GLY A 208 -17.75 17.09 6.86
C GLY A 208 -16.39 17.71 7.15
N ALA A 209 -15.88 17.43 8.34
CA ALA A 209 -14.50 17.71 8.75
C ALA A 209 -13.66 16.42 8.64
N TYR A 210 -12.39 16.58 8.26
CA TYR A 210 -11.39 15.50 8.20
C TYR A 210 -10.15 15.95 8.96
N GLY A 211 -9.39 15.03 9.54
CA GLY A 211 -8.20 15.32 10.35
C GLY A 211 -8.52 15.73 11.78
N CYS A 212 -9.69 15.35 12.29
CA CYS A 212 -10.05 15.65 13.66
C CYS A 212 -9.30 14.73 14.63
N PRO A 213 -8.77 15.22 15.75
CA PRO A 213 -7.96 14.41 16.66
C PRO A 213 -8.69 13.17 17.22
N TRP A 214 -10.01 13.26 17.43
CA TRP A 214 -10.83 12.14 17.91
C TRP A 214 -10.89 10.97 16.90
N ASP A 215 -10.79 11.24 15.59
CA ASP A 215 -10.79 10.19 14.57
C ASP A 215 -9.53 9.32 14.63
N THR A 216 -8.46 9.77 15.31
CA THR A 216 -7.19 9.03 15.37
C THR A 216 -7.36 7.71 16.08
N LEU A 217 -8.06 7.72 17.22
CA LEU A 217 -8.24 6.55 18.06
C LEU A 217 -9.19 5.56 17.37
N LEU A 218 -10.31 6.06 16.84
CA LEU A 218 -11.26 5.28 16.04
C LEU A 218 -10.57 4.66 14.80
N GLY A 219 -9.64 5.39 14.18
CA GLY A 219 -8.82 4.90 13.07
C GLY A 219 -7.94 3.72 13.46
N TYR A 220 -7.33 3.73 14.65
CA TYR A 220 -6.59 2.57 15.16
C TYR A 220 -7.50 1.37 15.40
N GLU A 221 -8.60 1.56 16.12
CA GLU A 221 -9.52 0.47 16.47
C GLU A 221 -10.10 -0.18 15.23
N TYR A 222 -10.49 0.63 14.24
CA TYR A 222 -10.95 0.15 12.95
C TYR A 222 -9.88 -0.71 12.26
N LEU A 223 -8.63 -0.21 12.14
CA LEU A 223 -7.58 -0.95 11.45
C LEU A 223 -7.17 -2.21 12.21
N LEU A 224 -7.02 -2.15 13.54
CA LEU A 224 -6.71 -3.31 14.37
C LEU A 224 -7.78 -4.39 14.22
N GLY A 225 -9.06 -4.02 14.31
CA GLY A 225 -10.18 -4.93 14.09
C GLY A 225 -10.18 -5.54 12.69
N LYS A 226 -9.91 -4.74 11.65
CA LYS A 226 -9.77 -5.28 10.28
C LYS A 226 -8.60 -6.25 10.17
N MET A 227 -7.44 -5.92 10.72
CA MET A 227 -6.26 -6.79 10.69
C MET A 227 -6.52 -8.11 11.44
N GLU A 228 -7.30 -8.11 12.53
CA GLU A 228 -7.72 -9.33 13.22
C GLU A 228 -8.62 -10.23 12.36
N VAL A 229 -9.57 -9.65 11.63
CA VAL A 229 -10.40 -10.39 10.67
C VAL A 229 -9.52 -11.07 9.61
N TYR A 230 -8.58 -10.34 9.01
CA TYR A 230 -7.65 -10.91 8.03
C TYR A 230 -6.74 -11.98 8.65
N LYS A 231 -6.27 -11.79 9.89
CA LYS A 231 -5.47 -12.78 10.63
C LYS A 231 -6.23 -14.08 10.87
N ALA A 232 -7.49 -14.00 11.31
CA ALA A 232 -8.34 -15.16 11.56
C ALA A 232 -8.63 -15.95 10.27
N ALA A 233 -8.80 -15.23 9.14
CA ALA A 233 -9.05 -15.81 7.84
C ALA A 233 -7.76 -16.16 7.05
N ALA A 234 -6.56 -16.01 7.63
CA ALA A 234 -5.29 -16.15 6.92
C ALA A 234 -5.14 -17.45 6.11
N HIS A 235 -5.66 -18.57 6.63
CA HIS A 235 -5.65 -19.89 6.00
C HIS A 235 -6.42 -19.96 4.66
N ARG A 236 -7.30 -19.00 4.39
CA ARG A 236 -8.15 -18.94 3.19
C ARG A 236 -7.53 -18.13 2.06
N TYR A 237 -6.46 -17.39 2.36
CA TYR A 237 -5.83 -16.50 1.40
C TYR A 237 -4.69 -17.17 0.64
N PRO A 238 -4.35 -16.69 -0.56
CA PRO A 238 -3.17 -17.15 -1.28
C PRO A 238 -1.89 -16.95 -0.46
N ASP A 239 -0.97 -17.92 -0.55
CA ASP A 239 0.26 -17.98 0.26
C ASP A 239 0.03 -17.71 1.77
N PRO A 240 -0.73 -18.59 2.47
CA PRO A 240 -1.15 -18.36 3.85
C PRO A 240 0.00 -18.10 4.82
N GLU A 241 1.13 -18.80 4.65
CA GLU A 241 2.26 -18.70 5.58
C GLU A 241 2.91 -17.32 5.50
N HIS A 242 3.21 -16.84 4.29
CA HIS A 242 3.78 -15.51 4.09
C HIS A 242 2.77 -14.42 4.50
N PHE A 243 1.51 -14.53 4.06
CA PHE A 243 0.48 -13.55 4.41
C PHE A 243 0.28 -13.44 5.92
N LYS A 244 0.22 -14.57 6.63
CA LYS A 244 0.08 -14.62 8.10
C LYS A 244 1.23 -13.93 8.81
N VAL A 245 2.47 -14.07 8.35
CA VAL A 245 3.60 -13.36 8.93
C VAL A 245 3.42 -11.84 8.74
N ASN A 246 3.18 -11.41 7.51
CA ASN A 246 3.11 -9.98 7.17
C ASN A 246 1.95 -9.25 7.85
N ILE A 247 0.75 -9.84 7.87
CA ILE A 247 -0.42 -9.26 8.54
C ILE A 247 -0.20 -9.15 10.06
N ASN A 248 0.53 -10.11 10.67
CA ASN A 248 0.90 -10.02 12.08
C ASN A 248 1.93 -8.93 12.35
N LEU A 249 2.90 -8.72 11.46
CA LEU A 249 3.86 -7.61 11.58
C LEU A 249 3.16 -6.26 11.47
N CYS A 250 2.23 -6.14 10.53
CA CYS A 250 1.38 -4.96 10.37
C CYS A 250 0.57 -4.68 11.64
N TRP A 251 -0.16 -5.68 12.15
CA TRP A 251 -0.95 -5.57 13.38
C TRP A 251 -0.07 -5.19 14.57
N LYS A 252 1.09 -5.84 14.77
CA LYS A 252 2.03 -5.52 15.86
C LYS A 252 2.53 -4.08 15.78
N LYS A 253 2.68 -3.54 14.56
CA LYS A 253 3.10 -2.15 14.39
C LYS A 253 1.99 -1.18 14.76
N LEU A 254 0.75 -1.45 14.34
CA LEU A 254 -0.42 -0.65 14.75
C LEU A 254 -0.59 -0.68 16.27
N ASP A 255 -0.59 -1.88 16.86
CA ASP A 255 -0.78 -2.11 18.30
C ASP A 255 0.30 -1.39 19.13
N LYS A 256 1.57 -1.53 18.73
CA LYS A 256 2.69 -0.79 19.36
C LYS A 256 2.44 0.71 19.46
N TYR A 257 1.87 1.34 18.44
CA TYR A 257 1.63 2.78 18.46
C TYR A 257 0.28 3.15 19.08
N TYR A 258 -0.70 2.27 19.02
CA TYR A 258 -1.96 2.40 19.75
C TYR A 258 -1.72 2.44 21.26
N SER A 259 -0.91 1.54 21.83
CA SER A 259 -0.55 1.58 23.26
C SER A 259 0.25 2.82 23.65
N ARG A 260 0.80 3.57 22.69
CA ARG A 260 1.52 4.83 22.97
C ARG A 260 0.62 6.05 22.96
N LEU A 261 -0.66 5.91 22.62
CA LEU A 261 -1.64 6.97 22.78
C LEU A 261 -1.88 7.27 24.27
N ASP A 262 -1.71 6.27 25.14
CA ASP A 262 -1.70 6.41 26.61
C ASP A 262 -0.71 7.49 27.09
N GLU A 263 0.38 7.70 26.33
CA GLU A 263 1.41 8.67 26.70
C GLU A 263 0.98 10.12 26.45
N THR A 264 -0.15 10.41 25.79
CA THR A 264 -0.48 11.77 25.33
C THR A 264 -1.98 12.07 25.45
N PRO A 265 -2.39 12.90 26.43
CA PRO A 265 -3.81 13.10 26.77
C PRO A 265 -4.73 13.61 25.67
N VAL A 266 -4.17 14.23 24.63
CA VAL A 266 -4.97 14.88 23.58
C VAL A 266 -5.95 13.92 22.90
N TYR A 267 -5.59 12.64 22.75
CA TYR A 267 -6.36 11.70 21.94
C TYR A 267 -7.65 11.30 22.64
N TYR A 268 -7.59 10.95 23.92
CA TYR A 268 -8.78 10.66 24.71
C TYR A 268 -9.51 11.95 25.13
N ALA A 269 -8.81 13.05 25.43
CA ALA A 269 -9.47 14.33 25.67
C ALA A 269 -10.34 14.78 24.47
N ALA A 270 -9.89 14.52 23.23
CA ALA A 270 -10.66 14.82 22.03
C ALA A 270 -11.96 14.00 21.95
N ILE A 271 -11.96 12.74 22.36
CA ILE A 271 -13.16 11.89 22.43
C ILE A 271 -14.11 12.38 23.53
N ALA A 272 -13.57 12.70 24.72
CA ALA A 272 -14.36 13.22 25.84
C ALA A 272 -15.05 14.56 25.51
N LEU A 273 -14.40 15.41 24.71
CA LEU A 273 -14.96 16.68 24.24
C LEU A 273 -15.88 16.54 23.03
N HIS A 274 -15.94 15.36 22.39
CA HIS A 274 -16.78 15.13 21.23
C HIS A 274 -18.25 15.00 21.65
N PRO A 275 -19.18 15.82 21.12
CA PRO A 275 -20.58 15.87 21.58
C PRO A 275 -21.36 14.55 21.46
N ALA A 276 -20.94 13.63 20.59
CA ALA A 276 -21.59 12.34 20.40
C ALA A 276 -21.00 11.21 21.29
N TYR A 277 -19.74 11.33 21.72
CA TYR A 277 -19.07 10.28 22.51
C TYR A 277 -19.12 10.64 23.99
N ARG A 278 -18.52 11.78 24.36
CA ARG A 278 -18.44 12.28 25.74
C ARG A 278 -17.87 11.20 26.69
N TRP A 279 -18.18 11.33 27.98
CA TRP A 279 -17.73 10.40 29.01
C TRP A 279 -18.35 9.01 28.91
N GLY A 280 -19.60 8.91 28.44
CA GLY A 280 -20.29 7.62 28.33
C GLY A 280 -19.54 6.63 27.43
N TYR A 281 -18.86 7.13 26.39
CA TYR A 281 -18.04 6.26 25.54
C TYR A 281 -16.87 5.60 26.30
N PHE A 282 -16.28 6.29 27.28
CA PHE A 282 -15.22 5.72 28.12
C PHE A 282 -15.77 4.64 29.04
N GLU A 283 -16.93 4.88 29.65
CA GLU A 283 -17.59 3.94 30.54
C GLU A 283 -18.08 2.68 29.79
N ASP A 284 -18.49 2.82 28.53
CA ASP A 284 -19.03 1.71 27.73
C ASP A 284 -17.95 0.92 27.00
N VAL A 285 -16.93 1.59 26.44
CA VAL A 285 -15.95 1.00 25.52
C VAL A 285 -14.57 0.81 26.16
N TRP A 286 -14.18 1.68 27.08
CA TRP A 286 -12.85 1.71 27.72
C TRP A 286 -12.91 1.65 29.24
N ALA A 287 -13.88 0.93 29.79
CA ALA A 287 -14.04 0.77 31.24
C ALA A 287 -12.79 0.19 31.92
N ASP A 288 -11.95 -0.52 31.16
CA ASP A 288 -10.68 -1.11 31.58
C ASP A 288 -9.51 -0.11 31.58
N ARG A 289 -9.65 1.07 30.97
CA ARG A 289 -8.62 2.12 30.89
C ARG A 289 -8.89 3.27 31.86
N LEU A 290 -8.78 2.98 33.16
CA LEU A 290 -9.03 3.96 34.22
C LEU A 290 -8.15 5.22 34.11
N ASP A 291 -6.94 5.13 33.56
CA ASP A 291 -6.05 6.29 33.40
C ASP A 291 -6.53 7.30 32.34
N TRP A 292 -7.53 6.93 31.51
CA TRP A 292 -8.15 7.81 30.52
C TRP A 292 -9.41 8.52 31.07
N ILE A 293 -9.85 8.11 32.26
CA ILE A 293 -11.04 8.58 32.99
C ILE A 293 -10.58 9.53 34.11
#